data_AF-A0AAD9KJA1-F1
#
_entry.id   AF-A0AAD9KJA1-F1
#
_cell.length_a   1.000
_cell.length_b   1.000
_cell.length_c   1.000
_cell.angle_alpha   90.00
_cell.angle_beta   90.00
_cell.angle_gamma   90.00
#
_symmetry.space_group_name_H-M   'P 1'
#
loop_
_entity.id
_entity.type
_entity.pdbx_description
1 polymer ?
#
loop_
_entity_poly.entity_id
_entity_poly.type
_entity_poly.pdbx_seq_one_letter_code
_entity_poly.pdbx_strand_id
1 'polypeptide(L)'
;MATPLLQNCQKQRSFGETGEFQEDILDPRIQTELEKLNSAADNINRLELALDEARANFRQNLTESTQQLNALAKKLGSCIEKARPYYEARLRLKEAQVETQNATLKFDRACSQLMAAKEMVFLAEQGYFKKGQPFDPAWQEMLNHATTRVGHNSLQNNIQHLGHSFKIF
;
A
#
# COMPACT_ATOMS: atom_id res chain seq x y z
N MET A 1 7.43 39.81 -32.12
CA MET A 1 6.01 39.46 -32.35
C MET A 1 5.23 40.18 -31.25
N ALA A 2 4.68 41.40 -31.43
CA ALA A 2 3.50 41.77 -32.25
C ALA A 2 2.38 40.74 -32.07
N THR A 3 1.17 40.99 -31.57
CA THR A 3 0.36 42.23 -31.42
C THR A 3 -0.91 41.92 -30.57
N PRO A 4 -1.79 42.89 -30.25
CA PRO A 4 -2.61 43.05 -29.04
C PRO A 4 -4.14 42.88 -29.28
N LEU A 5 -4.96 42.99 -28.23
CA LEU A 5 -6.39 43.36 -28.24
C LEU A 5 -6.71 43.93 -26.84
N LEU A 6 -7.37 45.05 -26.58
CA LEU A 6 -8.27 45.91 -27.33
C LEU A 6 -8.32 47.28 -26.62
N GLN A 7 -8.34 48.35 -27.40
CA GLN A 7 -8.48 49.74 -26.96
C GLN A 7 -9.94 50.19 -27.07
N ASN A 8 -10.38 50.97 -26.07
CA ASN A 8 -11.45 51.98 -26.06
C ASN A 8 -12.89 51.58 -26.47
N CYS A 9 -13.87 51.86 -25.60
CA CYS A 9 -14.76 53.02 -25.75
C CYS A 9 -15.87 53.06 -24.67
N GLN A 10 -15.86 54.13 -23.87
CA GLN A 10 -17.00 54.98 -23.52
C GLN A 10 -18.38 54.33 -23.26
N LYS A 11 -18.87 54.47 -22.02
CA LYS A 11 -20.10 55.25 -21.77
C LYS A 11 -20.29 55.55 -20.29
N GLN A 12 -20.49 56.84 -20.03
CA GLN A 12 -20.97 57.40 -18.76
C GLN A 12 -22.33 56.78 -18.39
N ARG A 13 -22.48 56.38 -17.12
CA ARG A 13 -23.74 56.44 -16.37
C ARG A 13 -23.35 56.57 -14.90
N SER A 14 -23.30 57.81 -14.45
CA SER A 14 -24.32 58.40 -13.58
C SER A 14 -24.07 58.00 -12.14
N PHE A 15 -23.35 58.90 -11.46
CA PHE A 15 -23.44 59.18 -10.04
C PHE A 15 -24.93 59.13 -9.65
N GLY A 16 -25.32 58.01 -9.05
CA GLY A 16 -26.69 57.70 -8.66
C GLY A 16 -26.68 57.41 -7.19
N GLU A 17 -27.10 58.43 -6.44
CA GLU A 17 -27.81 58.37 -5.18
C GLU A 17 -27.14 57.66 -4.00
N THR A 18 -27.03 58.43 -2.93
CA THR A 18 -26.88 58.03 -1.54
C THR A 18 -27.84 56.87 -1.18
N GLY A 19 -27.42 55.65 -1.47
CA GLY A 19 -27.91 54.46 -0.81
C GLY A 19 -27.03 54.25 0.41
N GLU A 20 -27.65 54.26 1.58
CA GLU A 20 -27.06 53.89 2.86
C GLU A 20 -26.02 52.79 2.64
N PHE A 21 -24.77 53.02 3.07
CA PHE A 21 -23.88 51.92 3.36
C PHE A 21 -24.57 51.15 4.50
N GLN A 22 -25.49 50.24 4.15
CA GLN A 22 -25.57 49.02 4.91
C GLN A 22 -24.13 48.54 4.93
N GLU A 23 -23.50 48.59 6.10
CA GLU A 23 -22.49 47.60 6.43
C GLU A 23 -23.17 46.27 6.16
N ASP A 24 -23.09 45.81 4.90
CA ASP A 24 -23.57 44.51 4.50
C ASP A 24 -22.79 43.56 5.39
N ILE A 25 -23.47 43.12 6.45
CA ILE A 25 -22.99 42.13 7.40
C ILE A 25 -22.49 41.00 6.51
N LEU A 26 -21.16 40.88 6.39
CA LEU A 26 -20.54 39.80 5.63
C LEU A 26 -21.21 38.51 6.10
N ASP A 27 -21.85 37.79 5.18
CA ASP A 27 -22.53 36.53 5.50
C ASP A 27 -21.56 35.70 6.34
N PRO A 28 -21.91 35.30 7.59
CA PRO A 28 -21.02 34.57 8.47
C PRO A 28 -20.38 33.33 7.82
N ARG A 29 -21.02 32.78 6.78
CA ARG A 29 -20.48 31.70 5.95
C ARG A 29 -19.26 32.13 5.15
N ILE A 30 -19.25 33.33 4.57
CA ILE A 30 -18.12 33.89 3.83
C ILE A 30 -16.92 34.06 4.76
N GLN A 31 -17.14 34.58 5.97
CA GLN A 31 -16.09 34.71 6.97
C GLN A 31 -15.48 33.34 7.33
N THR A 32 -16.33 32.34 7.55
CA THR A 32 -15.89 30.97 7.86
C THR A 32 -15.03 30.38 6.74
N GLU A 33 -15.42 30.57 5.47
CA GLU A 33 -14.64 30.06 4.34
C GLU A 33 -13.32 30.82 4.13
N LEU A 34 -13.29 32.14 4.41
CA LEU A 34 -12.05 32.93 4.38
C LEU A 34 -11.07 32.52 5.48
N GLU A 35 -11.56 32.22 6.68
CA GLU A 35 -10.73 31.69 7.78
C GLU A 35 -10.14 30.33 7.42
N LYS A 36 -10.92 29.44 6.80
CA LYS A 36 -10.41 28.16 6.27
C LYS A 36 -9.37 28.37 5.19
N LEU A 37 -9.59 29.30 4.26
CA LEU A 37 -8.64 29.59 3.18
C LEU A 37 -7.33 30.14 3.74
N ASN A 38 -7.39 31.09 4.67
CA ASN A 38 -6.19 31.62 5.33
C ASN A 38 -5.44 30.52 6.10
N SER A 39 -6.15 29.69 6.85
CA SER A 39 -5.54 28.54 7.54
C SER A 39 -4.90 27.55 6.57
N ALA A 40 -5.55 27.28 5.44
CA ALA A 40 -4.99 26.42 4.39
C ALA A 40 -3.73 27.04 3.77
N ALA A 41 -3.73 28.34 3.49
CA ALA A 41 -2.57 29.06 2.96
C ALA A 41 -1.39 29.04 3.95
N ASP A 42 -1.64 29.27 5.23
CA ASP A 42 -0.60 29.17 6.28
C ASP A 42 -0.03 27.75 6.38
N ASN A 43 -0.89 26.73 6.28
CA ASN A 43 -0.46 25.34 6.26
C ASN A 43 0.39 25.03 5.03
N ILE A 44 0.02 25.54 3.85
CA ILE A 44 0.82 25.39 2.62
C ILE A 44 2.21 26.00 2.83
N ASN A 45 2.28 27.25 3.26
CA ASN A 45 3.56 27.95 3.48
C ASN A 45 4.45 27.19 4.49
N ARG A 46 3.85 26.68 5.58
CA ARG A 46 4.57 25.89 6.58
C ARG A 46 5.10 24.57 6.00
N LEU A 47 4.29 23.87 5.22
CA LEU A 47 4.67 22.60 4.59
C LEU A 47 5.75 22.81 3.53
N GLU A 48 5.68 23.90 2.77
CA GLU A 48 6.71 24.27 1.80
C GLU A 48 8.06 24.52 2.49
N LEU A 49 8.07 25.28 3.58
CA LEU A 49 9.27 25.51 4.36
C LEU A 49 9.85 24.21 4.93
N ALA A 50 9.00 23.36 5.51
CA ALA A 50 9.42 22.06 6.05
C ALA A 50 9.96 21.12 4.96
N LEU A 51 9.37 21.15 3.77
CA LEU A 51 9.83 20.37 2.63
C LEU A 51 11.21 20.85 2.15
N ASP A 52 11.41 22.16 2.08
CA ASP A 52 12.69 22.73 1.66
C ASP A 52 13.81 22.46 2.68
N GLU A 53 13.49 22.54 3.97
CA GLU A 53 14.40 22.12 5.04
C GLU A 53 14.73 20.63 4.95
N ALA A 54 13.72 19.76 4.79
CA ALA A 54 13.93 18.32 4.64
C ALA A 54 14.78 17.98 3.40
N ARG A 55 14.56 18.68 2.28
CA ARG A 55 15.36 18.55 1.06
C ARG A 55 16.79 19.03 1.26
N ALA A 56 17.00 20.14 1.97
CA ALA A 56 18.33 20.64 2.30
C ALA A 56 19.08 19.64 3.18
N ASN A 57 18.45 19.14 4.24
CA ASN A 57 19.00 18.12 5.13
C ASN A 57 19.33 16.83 4.38
N PHE A 58 18.46 16.37 3.47
CA PHE A 58 18.73 15.20 2.64
C PHE A 58 19.96 15.41 1.74
N ARG A 59 20.06 16.55 1.06
CA ARG A 59 21.23 16.87 0.21
C ARG A 59 22.52 16.93 1.03
N GLN A 60 22.48 17.55 2.21
CA GLN A 60 23.62 17.60 3.12
C GLN A 60 24.04 16.18 3.56
N ASN A 61 23.10 15.40 4.11
CA ASN A 61 23.37 14.03 4.58
C ASN A 61 23.90 13.12 3.47
N LEU A 62 23.34 13.24 2.26
CA LEU A 62 23.81 12.49 1.09
C LEU A 62 25.25 12.86 0.73
N THR A 63 25.57 14.16 0.75
CA THR A 63 26.91 14.66 0.44
C THR A 63 27.91 14.19 1.48
N GLU A 64 27.61 14.38 2.77
CA GLU A 64 28.46 13.96 3.88
C GLU A 64 28.70 12.44 3.86
N SER A 65 27.63 11.65 3.71
CA SER A 65 27.72 10.18 3.64
C SER A 65 28.55 9.73 2.44
N THR A 66 28.35 10.34 1.27
CA THR A 66 29.11 10.02 0.05
C THR A 66 30.59 10.35 0.24
N GLN A 67 30.92 11.49 0.85
CA GLN A 67 32.30 11.86 1.15
C GLN A 67 32.96 10.88 2.11
N GLN A 68 32.27 10.48 3.19
CA GLN A 68 32.76 9.48 4.15
C GLN A 68 32.98 8.12 3.49
N LEU A 69 32.03 7.65 2.68
CA LEU A 69 32.15 6.40 1.92
C LEU A 69 33.34 6.44 0.96
N ASN A 70 33.53 7.55 0.24
CA ASN A 70 34.68 7.71 -0.66
C ASN A 70 36.01 7.73 0.10
N ALA A 71 36.07 8.34 1.28
CA ALA A 71 37.27 8.33 2.12
C ALA A 71 37.59 6.91 2.62
N LEU A 72 36.59 6.16 3.06
CA LEU A 72 36.74 4.76 3.48
C LEU A 72 37.13 3.87 2.30
N ALA A 73 36.52 4.04 1.13
CA ALA A 73 36.84 3.30 -0.08
C ALA A 73 38.30 3.50 -0.50
N LYS A 74 38.81 4.73 -0.43
CA LYS A 74 40.22 5.04 -0.67
C LYS A 74 41.15 4.36 0.34
N LYS A 75 40.78 4.32 1.62
CA LYS A 75 41.58 3.70 2.70
C LYS A 75 41.66 2.17 2.55
N LEU A 76 40.55 1.54 2.17
CA LEU A 76 40.41 0.07 2.11
C LEU A 76 40.87 -0.51 0.75
N GLY A 77 40.63 0.20 -0.34
CA GLY A 77 41.11 -0.19 -1.67
C GLY A 77 40.68 -1.61 -2.08
N SER A 78 41.65 -2.45 -2.43
CA SER A 78 41.41 -3.78 -3.03
C SER A 78 40.71 -4.80 -2.12
N CYS A 79 40.68 -4.60 -0.79
CA CYS A 79 39.99 -5.54 0.09
C CYS A 79 38.47 -5.50 -0.07
N ILE A 80 37.91 -4.37 -0.53
CA ILE A 80 36.48 -4.23 -0.84
C ILE A 80 36.12 -5.15 -2.01
N GLU A 81 36.90 -5.12 -3.10
CA GLU A 81 36.63 -5.95 -4.28
C GLU A 81 36.77 -7.44 -3.98
N LYS A 82 37.71 -7.82 -3.11
CA LYS A 82 37.86 -9.22 -2.68
C LYS A 82 36.69 -9.69 -1.79
N ALA A 83 36.14 -8.80 -0.97
CA ALA A 83 35.03 -9.13 -0.07
C ALA A 83 33.66 -9.08 -0.77
N ARG A 84 33.53 -8.33 -1.87
CA ARG A 84 32.28 -8.11 -2.60
C ARG A 84 31.52 -9.41 -2.95
N PRO A 85 32.14 -10.46 -3.54
CA PRO A 85 31.43 -11.68 -3.89
C PRO A 85 30.79 -12.39 -2.68
N TYR A 86 31.44 -12.36 -1.52
CA TYR A 86 30.91 -12.95 -0.29
C TYR A 86 29.64 -12.22 0.16
N TYR A 87 29.66 -10.88 0.18
CA TYR A 87 28.50 -10.11 0.63
C TYR A 87 27.33 -10.15 -0.36
N GLU A 88 27.61 -10.19 -1.67
CA GLU A 88 26.59 -10.40 -2.70
C GLU A 88 25.94 -11.79 -2.56
N ALA A 89 26.74 -12.85 -2.38
CA ALA A 89 26.21 -14.18 -2.14
C ALA A 89 25.39 -14.24 -0.84
N ARG A 90 25.85 -13.58 0.22
CA ARG A 90 25.11 -13.48 1.49
C ARG A 90 23.78 -12.75 1.35
N LEU A 91 23.73 -11.71 0.51
CA LEU A 91 22.48 -11.00 0.21
C LEU A 91 21.50 -11.92 -0.52
N ARG A 92 21.94 -12.61 -1.57
CA ARG A 92 21.13 -13.58 -2.32
C ARG A 92 20.61 -14.73 -1.44
N LEU A 93 21.46 -15.24 -0.55
CA LEU A 93 21.05 -16.25 0.43
C LEU A 93 19.92 -15.74 1.33
N LYS A 94 20.01 -14.50 1.81
CA LYS A 94 18.98 -13.90 2.65
C LYS A 94 17.66 -13.71 1.88
N GLU A 95 17.73 -13.29 0.62
CA GLU A 95 16.56 -13.18 -0.25
C GLU A 95 15.89 -14.53 -0.46
N ALA A 96 16.66 -15.56 -0.84
CA ALA A 96 16.16 -16.92 -1.02
C ALA A 96 15.60 -17.52 0.29
N GLN A 97 16.23 -17.24 1.43
CA GLN A 97 15.73 -17.66 2.74
C GLN A 97 14.35 -17.06 3.04
N VAL A 98 14.18 -15.75 2.85
CA VAL A 98 12.89 -15.06 3.05
C VAL A 98 11.84 -15.63 2.10
N GLU A 99 12.21 -15.90 0.85
CA GLU A 99 11.31 -16.46 -0.14
C GLU A 99 10.85 -17.89 0.22
N THR A 100 11.77 -18.71 0.73
CA THR A 100 11.52 -20.08 1.20
C THR A 100 10.62 -20.06 2.43
N GLN A 101 10.88 -19.18 3.40
CA GLN A 101 10.02 -19.00 4.58
C GLN A 101 8.61 -18.58 4.18
N ASN A 102 8.47 -17.65 3.23
CA ASN A 102 7.17 -17.24 2.71
C ASN A 102 6.43 -18.40 2.00
N ALA A 103 7.14 -19.24 1.24
CA ALA A 103 6.55 -20.43 0.64
C ALA A 103 6.13 -21.48 1.69
N THR A 104 6.93 -21.65 2.74
CA THR A 104 6.61 -22.52 3.88
C THR A 104 5.30 -22.08 4.54
N LEU A 105 5.15 -20.79 4.84
CA LEU A 105 3.95 -20.23 5.45
C LEU A 105 2.72 -20.40 4.54
N LYS A 106 2.87 -20.25 3.23
CA LYS A 106 1.77 -20.48 2.27
C LYS A 106 1.34 -21.94 2.23
N PHE A 107 2.31 -22.86 2.22
CA PHE A 107 2.03 -24.29 2.27
C PHE A 107 1.34 -24.69 3.58
N ASP A 108 1.82 -24.21 4.72
CA ASP A 108 1.23 -24.50 6.03
C ASP A 108 -0.23 -23.98 6.14
N ARG A 109 -0.50 -22.78 5.62
CA ARG A 109 -1.87 -22.25 5.51
C ARG A 109 -2.75 -23.14 4.63
N ALA A 110 -2.26 -23.59 3.47
CA ALA A 110 -3.00 -24.48 2.60
C ALA A 110 -3.25 -25.85 3.24
N CYS A 111 -2.28 -26.38 4.01
CA CYS A 111 -2.45 -27.59 4.81
C CYS A 111 -3.56 -27.43 5.84
N SER A 112 -3.54 -26.33 6.60
CA SER A 112 -4.54 -26.01 7.60
C SER A 112 -5.95 -25.91 7.01
N GLN A 113 -6.08 -25.25 5.86
CA GLN A 113 -7.36 -25.15 5.13
C GLN A 113 -7.86 -26.51 4.63
N LEU A 114 -6.97 -27.35 4.09
CA LEU A 114 -7.31 -28.70 3.66
C LEU A 114 -7.76 -29.57 4.84
N MET A 115 -7.09 -29.48 5.99
CA MET A 115 -7.48 -30.21 7.20
C MET A 115 -8.86 -29.76 7.70
N ALA A 116 -9.12 -28.45 7.75
CA ALA A 116 -10.44 -27.93 8.12
C ALA A 116 -11.55 -28.38 7.15
N ALA A 117 -11.26 -28.41 5.83
CA ALA A 117 -12.21 -28.90 4.84
C ALA A 117 -12.50 -30.40 5.00
N LYS A 118 -11.47 -31.22 5.28
CA LYS A 118 -11.64 -32.66 5.55
C LYS A 118 -12.45 -32.90 6.82
N GLU A 119 -12.22 -32.11 7.87
CA GLU A 119 -12.99 -32.19 9.12
C GLU A 119 -14.47 -31.84 8.88
N MET A 120 -14.78 -30.86 8.04
CA MET A 120 -16.18 -30.56 7.68
C MET A 120 -16.88 -31.74 7.00
N VAL A 121 -16.20 -32.47 6.10
CA VAL A 121 -16.74 -33.68 5.49
C VAL A 121 -16.96 -34.76 6.55
N PHE A 122 -15.96 -35.00 7.40
CA PHE A 122 -16.04 -36.00 8.46
C PHE A 122 -17.20 -35.75 9.44
N LEU A 123 -17.41 -34.49 9.86
CA LEU A 123 -18.53 -34.11 10.72
C LEU A 123 -19.88 -34.24 10.01
N ALA A 124 -19.95 -33.91 8.70
CA ALA A 124 -21.14 -34.11 7.88
C ALA A 124 -21.45 -35.61 7.70
N GLU A 125 -20.46 -36.49 7.58
CA GLU A 125 -20.68 -37.93 7.52
C GLU A 125 -21.15 -38.48 8.87
N GLN A 126 -20.49 -38.10 9.98
CA GLN A 126 -20.91 -38.51 11.32
C GLN A 126 -22.32 -38.04 11.68
N GLY A 127 -22.69 -36.81 11.30
CA GLY A 127 -24.02 -36.26 11.53
C GLY A 127 -25.11 -37.10 10.85
N TYR A 128 -24.80 -37.67 9.68
CA TYR A 128 -25.72 -38.54 8.94
C TYR A 128 -25.96 -39.86 9.69
N PHE A 129 -24.87 -40.52 10.10
CA PHE A 129 -24.93 -41.78 10.86
C PHE A 129 -25.66 -41.64 12.20
N LYS A 130 -25.54 -40.49 12.88
CA LYS A 130 -26.19 -40.23 14.17
C LYS A 130 -27.67 -39.87 14.06
N LYS A 131 -28.09 -39.23 12.97
CA LYS A 131 -29.47 -38.76 12.80
C LYS A 131 -30.44 -39.85 12.33
N GLY A 132 -29.95 -40.93 11.71
CA GLY A 132 -30.80 -42.04 11.25
C GLY A 132 -31.94 -41.62 10.30
N GLN A 133 -31.85 -40.41 9.73
CA GLN A 133 -32.88 -39.79 8.90
C GLN A 133 -32.64 -40.13 7.43
N PRO A 134 -33.70 -40.14 6.59
CA PRO A 134 -33.55 -40.34 5.16
C PRO A 134 -32.63 -39.26 4.57
N PHE A 135 -31.82 -39.64 3.58
CA PHE A 135 -30.91 -38.75 2.88
C PHE A 135 -31.70 -37.67 2.13
N ASP A 136 -31.87 -36.52 2.78
CA ASP A 136 -32.64 -35.41 2.24
C ASP A 136 -31.80 -34.58 1.23
N PRO A 137 -32.45 -33.81 0.33
CA PRO A 137 -31.73 -33.02 -0.66
C PRO A 137 -30.78 -31.96 -0.07
N ALA A 138 -31.11 -31.42 1.11
CA ALA A 138 -30.29 -30.41 1.78
C ALA A 138 -28.98 -31.00 2.33
N TRP A 139 -29.03 -32.23 2.84
CA TRP A 139 -27.85 -32.96 3.30
C TRP A 139 -26.95 -33.37 2.14
N GLN A 140 -27.56 -33.81 1.03
CA GLN A 140 -26.84 -34.10 -0.21
C GLN A 140 -26.08 -32.85 -0.70
N GLU A 141 -26.73 -31.69 -0.70
CA GLU A 141 -26.10 -30.43 -1.09
C GLU A 141 -24.96 -30.03 -0.15
N MET A 142 -25.16 -30.15 1.17
CA MET A 142 -24.12 -29.88 2.18
C MET A 142 -22.88 -30.76 1.97
N LEU A 143 -23.07 -32.06 1.73
CA LEU A 143 -21.99 -33.02 1.54
C LEU A 143 -21.27 -32.81 0.20
N ASN A 144 -22.02 -32.51 -0.87
CA ASN A 144 -21.47 -32.13 -2.17
C ASN A 144 -20.59 -30.88 -2.08
N HIS A 145 -21.05 -29.86 -1.36
CA HIS A 145 -20.30 -28.62 -1.16
C HIS A 145 -19.04 -28.84 -0.31
N ALA A 146 -19.13 -29.61 0.77
CA ALA A 146 -17.96 -29.99 1.58
C ALA A 146 -16.93 -30.79 0.77
N THR A 147 -17.39 -31.74 -0.06
CA THR A 147 -16.53 -32.57 -0.92
C THR A 147 -15.85 -31.76 -2.02
N THR A 148 -16.60 -30.87 -2.68
CA THR A 148 -16.06 -29.94 -3.70
C THR A 148 -14.99 -29.04 -3.10
N ARG A 149 -15.23 -28.55 -1.88
CA ARG A 149 -14.27 -27.74 -1.13
C ARG A 149 -13.00 -28.51 -0.79
N VAL A 150 -13.09 -29.79 -0.39
CA VAL A 150 -11.89 -30.63 -0.18
C VAL A 150 -11.10 -30.78 -1.47
N GLY A 151 -11.77 -31.02 -2.61
CA GLY A 151 -11.11 -31.10 -3.92
C GLY A 151 -10.34 -29.82 -4.27
N HIS A 152 -10.98 -28.66 -4.14
CA HIS A 152 -10.33 -27.36 -4.38
C HIS A 152 -9.13 -27.13 -3.46
N ASN A 153 -9.28 -27.36 -2.15
CA ASN A 153 -8.18 -27.17 -1.20
C ASN A 153 -7.04 -28.18 -1.41
N SER A 154 -7.34 -29.41 -1.85
CA SER A 154 -6.31 -30.41 -2.15
C SER A 154 -5.48 -30.01 -3.36
N LEU A 155 -6.11 -29.49 -4.40
CA LEU A 155 -5.40 -28.96 -5.57
C LEU A 155 -4.52 -27.77 -5.18
N GLN A 156 -5.07 -26.82 -4.42
CA GLN A 156 -4.31 -25.67 -3.92
C GLN A 156 -3.12 -26.11 -3.06
N ASN A 157 -3.32 -27.09 -2.17
CA ASN A 157 -2.26 -27.63 -1.33
C ASN A 157 -1.13 -28.26 -2.15
N ASN A 158 -1.45 -29.04 -3.18
CA ASN A 158 -0.45 -29.64 -4.08
C ASN A 158 0.37 -28.57 -4.82
N ILE A 159 -0.27 -27.50 -5.30
CA ILE A 159 0.41 -26.37 -5.94
C ILE A 159 1.37 -25.71 -4.96
N GLN A 160 0.93 -25.44 -3.73
CA GLN A 160 1.78 -24.82 -2.71
C GLN A 160 2.92 -25.75 -2.26
N HIS A 161 2.67 -27.06 -2.17
CA HIS A 161 3.69 -28.05 -1.82
C HIS A 161 4.81 -28.09 -2.87
N LEU A 162 4.46 -28.13 -4.16
CA LEU A 162 5.43 -28.09 -5.24
C LEU A 162 6.22 -26.77 -5.23
N GLY A 163 5.53 -25.65 -5.02
CA GLY A 163 6.18 -24.34 -4.91
C GLY A 163 7.11 -24.20 -3.70
N HIS A 164 6.77 -24.83 -2.58
CA HIS A 164 7.64 -24.90 -1.41
C HIS A 164 8.85 -25.80 -1.64
N SER A 165 8.64 -27.01 -2.17
CA SER A 165 9.69 -27.98 -2.47
C SER A 165 10.72 -27.40 -3.44
N PHE A 166 10.26 -26.75 -4.52
CA PHE A 166 11.15 -26.12 -5.50
C PHE A 166 12.06 -25.03 -4.91
N LYS A 167 11.67 -24.36 -3.81
CA LYS A 167 12.49 -23.30 -3.21
C LYS A 167 13.47 -23.80 -2.15
N ILE A 168 13.33 -25.04 -1.71
CA ILE A 168 14.24 -25.67 -0.75
C ILE A 168 15.51 -26.21 -1.45
N PHE A 169 15.42 -26.55 -2.74
CA PHE A 169 16.50 -27.11 -3.55
C PHE A 169 17.06 -26.08 -4.53
#